data_AF-A0A1X9YNW6-F1
#
_entry.id   AF-A0A1X9YNW6-F1
#
_cell.length_a   1.000
_cell.length_b   1.000
_cell.length_c   1.000
_cell.angle_alpha   90.00
_cell.angle_beta   90.00
_cell.angle_gamma   90.00
#
_symmetry.space_group_name_H-M   'P 1'
#
loop_
_entity.id
_entity.type
_entity.pdbx_description
1 polymer ?
#
loop_
_entity_poly.entity_id
_entity_poly.type
_entity_poly.pdbx_seq_one_letter_code
_entity_poly.pdbx_strand_id
1 'polypeptide(L)'
;MTSFHTEGQALPIAQVAQQAFEQHAAYKEPSLRHRRFKHHDIVPLLEQLRHHPLFEVQVVGKSVEKRDIYLVKAGTGKTKVMLWSQMHGDEATATMALFDLLHFLQQADQMDPVRQQILRDTTLYFIPMLNPDGAERFTRRNALEIDLNRDAQRLQSPEAELLKNLRTQLNPAIGFNLHDQSIYYTAGGTSKPATVSFLAPAFDHAQTVDAVRGRAMRTIVGMNEALQQLIPGQVAKFSDEHEPRAFGDNIQKWGTSVILVESGGYHNDPEKQYIRRLNFAALVSGLHLIAGQGYDAYELEDYYSIPENQRNLYDLVIRNVRYQTSGREVLLDAGILREEVETPAAQGFYYRSIVEELGDMSTFYGYEELDGDGLQLVPGKVYEEPFDNIAALPAERARELLASGYTTVRLADLPDPQHPFALPLNALSLTGEADHGLGMGRGADFTLQDARGTVRYAVVNGFVHDLAAEKPSPFYGLVL
;
A
#
# COMPACT_ATOMS: atom_id res chain seq x y z
N MET A 1 -9.84 51.48 -23.40
CA MET A 1 -9.02 50.55 -22.59
C MET A 1 -9.60 49.16 -22.81
N THR A 2 -9.01 48.43 -23.74
CA THR A 2 -9.36 47.07 -24.09
C THR A 2 -8.89 46.13 -22.99
N SER A 3 -9.83 45.57 -22.21
CA SER A 3 -9.55 44.48 -21.28
C SER A 3 -9.28 43.23 -22.09
N PHE A 4 -8.03 42.77 -22.10
CA PHE A 4 -7.71 41.42 -22.52
C PHE A 4 -8.31 40.47 -21.50
N HIS A 5 -9.42 39.82 -21.87
CA HIS A 5 -9.74 38.51 -21.31
C HIS A 5 -8.67 37.56 -21.86
N THR A 6 -7.62 37.31 -21.08
CA THR A 6 -6.84 36.09 -21.25
C THR A 6 -7.76 34.95 -20.89
N GLU A 7 -8.23 34.20 -21.91
CA GLU A 7 -8.66 32.81 -21.71
C GLU A 7 -7.54 32.13 -20.93
N GLY A 8 -7.78 31.87 -19.65
CA GLY A 8 -6.77 31.28 -18.77
C GLY A 8 -6.46 29.89 -19.29
N GLN A 9 -5.25 29.68 -19.82
CA GLN A 9 -4.76 28.34 -20.10
C GLN A 9 -4.90 27.49 -18.84
N ALA A 10 -5.55 26.33 -18.96
CA ALA A 10 -5.63 25.38 -17.86
C ALA A 10 -4.23 25.05 -17.37
N LEU A 11 -4.03 25.03 -16.05
CA LEU A 11 -2.73 24.71 -15.47
C LEU A 11 -2.26 23.32 -15.95
N PRO A 12 -0.99 23.16 -16.36
CA PRO A 12 -0.44 21.86 -16.73
C PRO A 12 -0.62 20.83 -15.61
N ILE A 13 -0.94 19.58 -15.96
CA ILE A 13 -1.28 18.55 -14.98
C ILE A 13 -0.12 18.30 -14.00
N ALA A 14 1.11 18.29 -14.51
CA ALA A 14 2.33 18.18 -13.71
C ALA A 14 2.45 19.28 -12.64
N GLN A 15 2.11 20.52 -12.99
CA GLN A 15 2.13 21.63 -12.04
C GLN A 15 1.05 21.48 -10.97
N VAL A 16 -0.15 21.02 -11.34
CA VAL A 16 -1.24 20.75 -10.39
C VAL A 16 -0.85 19.65 -9.41
N ALA A 17 -0.25 18.57 -9.90
CA ALA A 17 0.22 17.47 -9.06
C ALA A 17 1.30 17.92 -8.08
N GLN A 18 2.28 18.71 -8.55
CA GLN A 18 3.33 19.28 -7.70
C GLN A 18 2.75 20.15 -6.59
N GLN A 19 1.84 21.07 -6.94
CA GLN A 19 1.20 21.95 -5.96
C GLN A 19 0.36 21.16 -4.96
N ALA A 20 -0.46 20.21 -5.41
CA ALA A 20 -1.25 19.36 -4.54
C ALA A 20 -0.34 18.57 -3.58
N PHE A 21 0.74 18.00 -4.10
CA PHE A 21 1.71 17.29 -3.29
C PHE A 21 2.33 18.21 -2.24
N GLU A 22 2.91 19.35 -2.63
CA GLU A 22 3.55 20.31 -1.72
C GLU A 22 2.61 20.83 -0.62
N GLN A 23 1.35 21.10 -0.95
CA GLN A 23 0.36 21.67 -0.04
C GLN A 23 -0.43 20.63 0.76
N HIS A 24 -0.22 19.33 0.54
CA HIS A 24 -0.98 18.23 1.16
C HIS A 24 -1.15 18.36 2.69
N ALA A 25 -0.13 18.86 3.39
CA ALA A 25 -0.18 19.05 4.84
C ALA A 25 -1.35 19.96 5.31
N ALA A 26 -1.80 20.90 4.47
CA ALA A 26 -2.93 21.78 4.77
C ALA A 26 -4.30 21.06 4.62
N TYR A 27 -4.34 19.96 3.89
CA TYR A 27 -5.57 19.21 3.57
C TYR A 27 -5.67 17.89 4.34
N LYS A 28 -4.53 17.37 4.83
CA LYS A 28 -4.43 16.08 5.49
C LYS A 28 -5.38 15.96 6.69
N GLU A 29 -6.28 14.98 6.68
CA GLU A 29 -7.09 14.62 7.86
C GLU A 29 -6.19 14.07 8.99
N PRO A 30 -6.10 14.75 10.15
CA PRO A 30 -5.13 14.43 11.20
C PRO A 30 -5.49 13.21 12.08
N SER A 31 -6.75 12.75 12.09
CA SER A 31 -7.20 11.57 12.85
C SER A 31 -6.81 10.25 12.19
N LEU A 32 -6.75 10.19 10.86
CA LEU A 32 -6.40 9.00 10.09
C LEU A 32 -4.87 8.83 10.00
N ARG A 33 -4.21 8.49 11.11
CA ARG A 33 -2.74 8.38 11.19
C ARG A 33 -2.18 7.02 10.77
N HIS A 34 -2.99 5.98 10.97
CA HIS A 34 -2.63 4.58 10.71
C HIS A 34 -3.59 3.99 9.70
N ARG A 35 -3.16 3.02 8.88
CA ARG A 35 -4.00 2.41 7.84
C ARG A 35 -5.07 1.46 8.36
N ARG A 36 -5.00 1.06 9.63
CA ARG A 36 -5.96 0.14 10.29
C ARG A 36 -7.12 0.86 10.98
N PHE A 37 -7.51 2.05 10.51
CA PHE A 37 -8.70 2.73 11.01
C PHE A 37 -9.97 1.94 10.64
N LYS A 38 -11.02 2.17 11.42
CA LYS A 38 -12.25 1.40 11.40
C LYS A 38 -13.41 2.24 10.87
N HIS A 39 -14.56 1.61 10.65
CA HIS A 39 -15.74 2.31 10.16
C HIS A 39 -16.17 3.41 11.13
N HIS A 40 -16.12 3.13 12.43
CA HIS A 40 -16.47 4.10 13.47
C HIS A 40 -15.52 5.30 13.56
N ASP A 41 -14.30 5.20 13.01
CA ASP A 41 -13.35 6.33 12.98
C ASP A 41 -13.68 7.34 11.87
N ILE A 42 -14.26 6.87 10.76
CA ILE A 42 -14.60 7.73 9.61
C ILE A 42 -16.02 8.30 9.66
N VAL A 43 -16.94 7.65 10.39
CA VAL A 43 -18.33 8.11 10.51
C VAL A 43 -18.44 9.53 11.07
N PRO A 44 -17.73 9.92 12.16
CA PRO A 44 -17.76 11.30 12.65
C PRO A 44 -17.31 12.33 11.60
N LEU A 45 -16.31 11.99 10.79
CA LEU A 45 -15.81 12.86 9.71
C LEU A 45 -16.90 13.08 8.65
N LEU A 46 -17.60 12.02 8.25
CA LEU A 46 -18.70 12.09 7.28
C LEU A 46 -19.90 12.87 7.81
N GLU A 47 -20.24 12.69 9.08
CA GLU A 47 -21.31 13.45 9.74
C GLU A 47 -20.95 14.93 9.85
N GLN A 48 -19.68 15.28 10.11
CA GLN A 48 -19.22 16.66 10.06
C GLN A 48 -19.36 17.27 8.65
N LEU A 49 -19.01 16.52 7.60
CA LEU A 49 -19.16 16.98 6.21
C LEU A 49 -20.62 17.25 5.84
N ARG A 50 -21.60 16.52 6.42
CA ARG A 50 -23.03 16.72 6.17
C ARG A 50 -23.51 18.14 6.52
N HIS A 51 -22.82 18.83 7.44
CA HIS A 51 -23.16 20.20 7.84
C HIS A 51 -22.54 21.27 6.93
N HIS A 52 -21.63 20.91 6.03
CA HIS A 52 -20.97 21.85 5.14
C HIS A 52 -21.74 21.98 3.81
N PRO A 53 -22.07 23.21 3.35
CA PRO A 53 -22.96 23.43 2.21
C PRO A 53 -22.44 22.93 0.87
N LEU A 54 -21.14 22.64 0.76
CA LEU A 54 -20.52 22.07 -0.43
C LEU A 54 -20.91 20.60 -0.66
N PHE A 55 -21.28 19.87 0.40
CA PHE A 55 -21.44 18.42 0.37
C PHE A 55 -22.88 17.99 0.60
N GLU A 56 -23.29 16.98 -0.13
CA GLU A 56 -24.50 16.20 0.15
C GLU A 56 -24.05 14.81 0.63
N VAL A 57 -24.26 14.51 1.91
CA VAL A 57 -23.83 13.25 2.54
C VAL A 57 -25.04 12.40 2.89
N GLN A 58 -25.12 11.21 2.33
CA GLN A 58 -26.22 10.27 2.54
C GLN A 58 -25.73 8.85 2.84
N VAL A 59 -26.48 8.12 3.66
CA VAL A 59 -26.35 6.67 3.79
C VAL A 59 -27.11 6.03 2.64
N VAL A 60 -26.42 5.27 1.80
CA VAL A 60 -26.97 4.69 0.56
C VAL A 60 -27.23 3.19 0.67
N GLY A 61 -26.71 2.55 1.71
CA GLY A 61 -26.92 1.14 1.97
C GLY A 61 -26.29 0.72 3.27
N LYS A 62 -26.31 -0.58 3.53
CA LYS A 62 -25.69 -1.19 4.69
C LYS A 62 -24.91 -2.43 4.28
N SER A 63 -23.82 -2.71 4.99
CA SER A 63 -23.07 -3.95 4.85
C SER A 63 -23.86 -5.17 5.37
N VAL A 64 -23.27 -6.36 5.24
CA VAL A 64 -23.79 -7.61 5.80
C VAL A 64 -24.09 -7.46 7.30
N GLU A 65 -23.14 -6.94 8.07
CA GLU A 65 -23.27 -6.69 9.52
C GLU A 65 -23.98 -5.37 9.86
N LYS A 66 -24.68 -4.76 8.88
CA LYS A 66 -25.56 -3.59 9.05
C LYS A 66 -24.85 -2.26 9.34
N ARG A 67 -23.55 -2.15 9.04
CA ARG A 67 -22.82 -0.87 9.07
C ARG A 67 -23.21 0.01 7.89
N ASP A 68 -23.33 1.31 8.12
CA ASP A 68 -23.75 2.26 7.09
C ASP A 68 -22.69 2.46 6.00
N ILE A 69 -23.12 2.42 4.73
CA ILE A 69 -22.27 2.78 3.59
C ILE A 69 -22.69 4.16 3.12
N TYR A 70 -21.73 5.09 3.09
CA TYR A 70 -21.95 6.49 2.80
C TYR A 70 -21.62 6.84 1.36
N LEU A 71 -22.41 7.76 0.79
CA LEU A 71 -22.12 8.45 -0.45
C LEU A 71 -22.01 9.95 -0.17
N VAL A 72 -20.88 10.54 -0.52
CA VAL A 72 -20.66 11.99 -0.46
C VAL A 72 -20.69 12.54 -1.88
N LYS A 73 -21.48 13.58 -2.12
CA LYS A 73 -21.55 14.28 -3.40
C LYS A 73 -21.03 15.70 -3.28
N ALA A 74 -20.28 16.14 -4.29
CA ALA A 74 -19.77 17.50 -4.41
C ALA A 74 -19.79 17.98 -5.88
N GLY A 75 -19.87 19.29 -6.10
CA GLY A 75 -19.86 19.88 -7.44
C GLY A 75 -21.19 19.78 -8.17
N THR A 76 -21.26 20.44 -9.33
CA THR A 76 -22.50 20.62 -10.12
C THR A 76 -22.31 20.43 -11.61
N GLY A 77 -21.11 20.04 -12.05
CA GLY A 77 -20.77 19.90 -13.45
C GLY A 77 -21.37 18.68 -14.12
N LYS A 78 -21.43 18.72 -15.46
CA LYS A 78 -22.07 17.67 -16.28
C LYS A 78 -21.30 16.35 -16.26
N THR A 79 -19.98 16.39 -16.10
CA THR A 79 -19.13 15.20 -16.06
C THR A 79 -19.24 14.54 -14.69
N LYS A 80 -19.96 13.43 -14.60
CA LYS A 80 -20.08 12.67 -13.36
C LYS A 80 -18.88 11.76 -13.16
N VAL A 81 -18.25 11.85 -12.00
CA VAL A 81 -17.10 11.03 -11.60
C VAL A 81 -17.45 10.28 -10.31
N MET A 82 -17.26 8.97 -10.31
CA MET A 82 -17.48 8.12 -9.14
C MET A 82 -16.15 7.62 -8.60
N LEU A 83 -15.89 7.75 -7.31
CA LEU A 83 -14.67 7.31 -6.64
C LEU A 83 -15.07 6.36 -5.52
N TRP A 84 -14.55 5.13 -5.53
CA TRP A 84 -14.82 4.18 -4.45
C TRP A 84 -13.53 3.54 -3.97
N SER A 85 -13.42 3.36 -2.66
CA SER A 85 -12.28 2.75 -1.98
C SER A 85 -12.71 1.68 -1.00
N GLN A 86 -11.73 0.90 -0.54
CA GLN A 86 -11.92 -0.19 0.41
C GLN A 86 -13.07 -1.13 0.03
N MET A 87 -13.11 -1.59 -1.22
CA MET A 87 -13.90 -2.79 -1.55
C MET A 87 -13.26 -4.05 -0.99
N HIS A 88 -11.92 -4.04 -0.85
CA HIS A 88 -11.20 -4.88 0.07
C HIS A 88 -10.95 -4.10 1.37
N GLY A 89 -11.21 -4.72 2.52
CA GLY A 89 -11.20 -4.00 3.80
C GLY A 89 -9.81 -3.58 4.29
N ASP A 90 -8.77 -4.29 3.87
CA ASP A 90 -7.36 -4.07 4.21
C ASP A 90 -6.64 -3.02 3.33
N GLU A 91 -7.34 -2.42 2.35
CA GLU A 91 -6.77 -1.52 1.36
C GLU A 91 -7.14 -0.05 1.64
N ALA A 92 -6.66 0.46 2.78
CA ALA A 92 -7.13 1.72 3.36
C ALA A 92 -6.46 3.00 2.83
N THR A 93 -5.40 2.89 2.02
CA THR A 93 -4.56 4.03 1.62
C THR A 93 -5.35 5.11 0.90
N ALA A 94 -6.14 4.69 -0.09
CA ALA A 94 -6.91 5.62 -0.90
C ALA A 94 -8.08 6.24 -0.13
N THR A 95 -8.68 5.52 0.82
CA THR A 95 -9.72 6.08 1.70
C THR A 95 -9.17 7.27 2.49
N MET A 96 -7.95 7.18 3.03
CA MET A 96 -7.31 8.33 3.68
C MET A 96 -7.12 9.52 2.71
N ALA A 97 -6.71 9.24 1.48
CA ALA A 97 -6.55 10.27 0.45
C ALA A 97 -7.89 10.88 0.01
N LEU A 98 -8.99 10.13 0.04
CA LEU A 98 -10.34 10.67 -0.21
C LEU A 98 -10.77 11.68 0.85
N PHE A 99 -10.46 11.45 2.13
CA PHE A 99 -10.71 12.44 3.18
C PHE A 99 -9.86 13.70 2.99
N ASP A 100 -8.61 13.56 2.57
CA ASP A 100 -7.76 14.72 2.22
C ASP A 100 -8.31 15.49 1.03
N LEU A 101 -8.85 14.80 0.03
CA LEU A 101 -9.51 15.41 -1.11
C LEU A 101 -10.80 16.13 -0.73
N LEU A 102 -11.63 15.55 0.16
CA LEU A 102 -12.82 16.22 0.69
C LEU A 102 -12.43 17.49 1.46
N HIS A 103 -11.36 17.45 2.25
CA HIS A 103 -10.82 18.63 2.92
C HIS A 103 -10.29 19.69 1.96
N PHE A 104 -9.55 19.27 0.93
CA PHE A 104 -9.09 20.16 -0.13
C PHE A 104 -10.25 20.92 -0.75
N LEU A 105 -11.32 20.23 -1.17
CA LEU A 105 -12.46 20.84 -1.87
C LEU A 105 -13.14 21.98 -1.09
N GLN A 106 -13.08 21.97 0.24
CA GLN A 106 -13.67 23.01 1.11
C GLN A 106 -12.70 24.11 1.57
N GLN A 107 -11.41 24.07 1.20
CA GLN A 107 -10.46 25.13 1.56
C GLN A 107 -10.65 26.40 0.71
N ALA A 108 -9.97 27.48 1.11
CA ALA A 108 -9.87 28.74 0.36
C ALA A 108 -8.41 29.22 0.39
N ASP A 109 -7.68 28.95 -0.69
CA ASP A 109 -6.22 29.11 -0.76
C ASP A 109 -5.73 29.21 -2.23
N GLN A 110 -4.42 29.15 -2.46
CA GLN A 110 -3.82 29.30 -3.78
C GLN A 110 -4.24 28.24 -4.81
N MET A 111 -4.81 27.11 -4.38
CA MET A 111 -5.33 26.07 -5.27
C MET A 111 -6.82 26.25 -5.60
N ASP A 112 -7.44 27.37 -5.19
CA ASP A 112 -8.84 27.68 -5.51
C ASP A 112 -9.19 27.58 -6.99
N PRO A 113 -8.37 28.08 -7.94
CA PRO A 113 -8.70 27.94 -9.36
C PRO A 113 -8.89 26.48 -9.81
N VAL A 114 -8.05 25.57 -9.33
CA VAL A 114 -8.15 24.12 -9.60
C VAL A 114 -9.42 23.55 -8.98
N ARG A 115 -9.68 23.87 -7.70
CA ARG A 115 -10.88 23.39 -6.99
C ARG A 115 -12.17 23.86 -7.64
N GLN A 116 -12.26 25.14 -7.97
CA GLN A 116 -13.44 25.71 -8.61
C GLN A 116 -13.68 25.11 -9.99
N GLN A 117 -12.62 24.84 -10.76
CA GLN A 117 -12.74 24.14 -12.04
C GLN A 117 -13.30 22.72 -11.84
N ILE A 118 -12.73 21.94 -10.92
CA ILE A 118 -13.22 20.60 -10.59
C ILE A 118 -14.71 20.64 -10.20
N LEU A 119 -15.10 21.49 -9.25
CA LEU A 119 -16.47 21.55 -8.74
C LEU A 119 -17.49 22.07 -9.77
N ARG A 120 -17.07 22.98 -10.66
CA ARG A 120 -17.94 23.54 -11.71
C ARG A 120 -18.14 22.57 -12.86
N ASP A 121 -17.09 21.87 -13.28
CA ASP A 121 -17.09 21.09 -14.52
C ASP A 121 -17.33 19.58 -14.27
N THR A 122 -17.27 19.14 -13.00
CA THR A 122 -17.61 17.78 -12.58
C THR A 122 -18.68 17.72 -11.47
N THR A 123 -19.38 16.59 -11.39
CA THR A 123 -20.12 16.18 -10.18
C THR A 123 -19.44 14.93 -9.63
N LEU A 124 -18.90 15.02 -8.42
CA LEU A 124 -18.14 13.97 -7.76
C LEU A 124 -19.03 13.15 -6.83
N TYR A 125 -18.83 11.84 -6.82
CA TYR A 125 -19.54 10.87 -5.99
C TYR A 125 -18.52 9.97 -5.29
N PHE A 126 -18.34 10.14 -3.99
CA PHE A 126 -17.38 9.40 -3.19
C PHE A 126 -18.08 8.30 -2.39
N ILE A 127 -17.56 7.08 -2.47
CA ILE A 127 -17.90 5.95 -1.58
C ILE A 127 -16.63 5.63 -0.79
N PRO A 128 -16.39 6.30 0.35
CA PRO A 128 -15.08 6.22 1.03
C PRO A 128 -14.76 4.85 1.63
N MET A 129 -15.77 4.03 1.90
CA MET A 129 -15.56 2.68 2.44
C MET A 129 -16.72 1.79 2.00
N LEU A 130 -16.48 0.97 0.97
CA LEU A 130 -17.52 0.07 0.45
C LEU A 130 -17.70 -1.18 1.32
N ASN A 131 -16.61 -1.73 1.85
CA ASN A 131 -16.58 -2.94 2.68
C ASN A 131 -16.20 -2.59 4.13
N PRO A 132 -17.11 -1.97 4.91
CA PRO A 132 -16.81 -1.63 6.29
C PRO A 132 -16.59 -2.88 7.16
N ASP A 133 -17.21 -4.01 6.84
CA ASP A 133 -17.06 -5.25 7.61
C ASP A 133 -15.65 -5.84 7.48
N GLY A 134 -15.07 -5.80 6.28
CA GLY A 134 -13.66 -6.15 6.08
C GLY A 134 -12.72 -5.16 6.76
N ALA A 135 -13.02 -3.85 6.70
CA ALA A 135 -12.19 -2.82 7.33
C ALA A 135 -12.12 -2.98 8.86
N GLU A 136 -13.23 -3.37 9.50
CA GLU A 136 -13.25 -3.70 10.93
C GLU A 136 -12.26 -4.79 11.31
N ARG A 137 -12.04 -5.75 10.41
CA ARG A 137 -11.16 -6.91 10.63
C ARG A 137 -9.81 -6.78 9.95
N PHE A 138 -9.58 -5.67 9.23
CA PHE A 138 -8.45 -5.46 8.34
C PHE A 138 -8.22 -6.67 7.40
N THR A 139 -9.28 -7.10 6.73
CA THR A 139 -9.25 -8.24 5.82
C THR A 139 -9.77 -7.88 4.43
N ARG A 140 -9.23 -8.54 3.42
CA ARG A 140 -9.66 -8.40 2.02
C ARG A 140 -11.16 -8.63 1.79
N ARG A 141 -11.74 -9.61 2.46
CA ARG A 141 -13.12 -10.08 2.21
C ARG A 141 -14.13 -9.37 3.10
N ASN A 142 -15.41 -9.39 2.73
CA ASN A 142 -16.48 -8.92 3.62
C ASN A 142 -16.81 -9.96 4.70
N ALA A 143 -17.85 -9.70 5.52
CA ALA A 143 -18.26 -10.62 6.60
C ALA A 143 -18.76 -12.00 6.12
N LEU A 144 -19.04 -12.19 4.82
CA LEU A 144 -19.41 -13.48 4.23
C LEU A 144 -18.20 -14.23 3.63
N GLU A 145 -16.99 -13.71 3.85
CA GLU A 145 -15.76 -14.22 3.21
C GLU A 145 -15.79 -14.13 1.67
N ILE A 146 -16.62 -13.25 1.12
CA ILE A 146 -16.69 -12.98 -0.31
C ILE A 146 -15.68 -11.89 -0.64
N ASP A 147 -14.85 -12.14 -1.66
CA ASP A 147 -14.07 -11.08 -2.30
C ASP A 147 -15.04 -10.29 -3.21
N LEU A 148 -15.35 -9.06 -2.80
CA LEU A 148 -16.28 -8.20 -3.55
C LEU A 148 -15.82 -8.01 -5.00
N ASN A 149 -14.51 -7.92 -5.23
CA ASN A 149 -13.92 -7.79 -6.57
C ASN A 149 -13.83 -9.13 -7.32
N ARG A 150 -14.55 -10.16 -6.87
CA ARG A 150 -14.81 -11.41 -7.60
C ARG A 150 -16.30 -11.76 -7.64
N ASP A 151 -17.17 -10.78 -7.37
CA ASP A 151 -18.63 -10.99 -7.26
C ASP A 151 -19.46 -10.09 -8.19
N ALA A 152 -18.85 -9.38 -9.15
CA ALA A 152 -19.56 -8.43 -10.02
C ALA A 152 -20.59 -9.08 -10.97
N GLN A 153 -20.54 -10.40 -11.16
CA GLN A 153 -21.49 -11.15 -11.99
C GLN A 153 -22.71 -11.66 -11.21
N ARG A 154 -22.50 -12.08 -9.95
CA ARG A 154 -23.53 -12.73 -9.15
C ARG A 154 -24.15 -11.80 -8.12
N LEU A 155 -23.41 -10.78 -7.67
CA LEU A 155 -23.87 -9.75 -6.74
C LEU A 155 -24.49 -10.38 -5.48
N GLN A 156 -23.77 -11.32 -4.86
CA GLN A 156 -24.26 -12.08 -3.70
C GLN A 156 -24.22 -11.30 -2.39
N SER A 157 -23.39 -10.26 -2.33
CA SER A 157 -23.29 -9.40 -1.14
C SER A 157 -24.11 -8.11 -1.29
N PRO A 158 -24.64 -7.56 -0.18
CA PRO A 158 -25.35 -6.27 -0.23
C PRO A 158 -24.45 -5.13 -0.71
N GLU A 159 -23.14 -5.19 -0.43
CA GLU A 159 -22.16 -4.20 -0.91
C GLU A 159 -21.98 -4.29 -2.44
N ALA A 160 -21.94 -5.50 -3.00
CA ALA A 160 -21.83 -5.72 -4.44
C ALA A 160 -23.08 -5.24 -5.19
N GLU A 161 -24.27 -5.59 -4.70
CA GLU A 161 -25.55 -5.09 -5.24
C GLU A 161 -25.61 -3.55 -5.16
N LEU A 162 -25.23 -2.98 -4.03
CA LEU A 162 -25.20 -1.54 -3.81
C LEU A 162 -24.31 -0.84 -4.84
N LEU A 163 -23.07 -1.30 -5.03
CA LEU A 163 -22.14 -0.67 -5.98
C LEU A 163 -22.67 -0.71 -7.42
N LYS A 164 -23.23 -1.87 -7.83
CA LYS A 164 -23.88 -2.01 -9.14
C LYS A 164 -25.03 -1.03 -9.31
N ASN A 165 -25.90 -0.93 -8.31
CA ASN A 165 -27.08 -0.07 -8.34
C ASN A 165 -26.70 1.40 -8.38
N LEU A 166 -25.76 1.84 -7.54
CA LEU A 166 -25.23 3.20 -7.54
C LEU A 166 -24.63 3.56 -8.89
N ARG A 167 -23.75 2.73 -9.43
CA ARG A 167 -23.18 2.95 -10.76
C ARG A 167 -24.27 3.13 -11.82
N THR A 168 -25.31 2.31 -11.77
CA THR A 168 -26.41 2.34 -12.75
C THR A 168 -27.25 3.61 -12.61
N GLN A 169 -27.59 4.01 -11.38
CA GLN A 169 -28.37 5.21 -11.09
C GLN A 169 -27.61 6.51 -11.40
N LEU A 170 -26.33 6.56 -11.01
CA LEU A 170 -25.48 7.72 -11.21
C LEU A 170 -25.07 7.86 -12.69
N ASN A 171 -24.84 6.74 -13.37
CA ASN A 171 -24.31 6.65 -14.73
C ASN A 171 -23.06 7.54 -14.92
N PRO A 172 -21.97 7.30 -14.16
CA PRO A 172 -20.78 8.13 -14.21
C PRO A 172 -20.02 7.95 -15.52
N ALA A 173 -19.45 9.04 -16.04
CA ALA A 173 -18.62 9.02 -17.24
C ALA A 173 -17.25 8.38 -16.95
N ILE A 174 -16.72 8.61 -15.74
CA ILE A 174 -15.42 8.12 -15.28
C ILE A 174 -15.57 7.57 -13.85
N GLY A 175 -14.86 6.48 -13.56
CA GLY A 175 -14.81 5.85 -12.25
C GLY A 175 -13.38 5.67 -11.75
N PHE A 176 -13.09 6.00 -10.50
CA PHE A 176 -11.84 5.65 -9.83
C PHE A 176 -12.06 4.43 -8.94
N ASN A 177 -11.42 3.32 -9.30
CA ASN A 177 -11.40 2.08 -8.53
C ASN A 177 -10.12 2.06 -7.69
N LEU A 178 -10.25 2.29 -6.38
CA LEU A 178 -9.09 2.60 -5.54
C LEU A 178 -8.73 1.41 -4.64
N HIS A 179 -7.53 0.86 -4.82
CA HIS A 179 -7.01 -0.36 -4.20
C HIS A 179 -5.60 -0.16 -3.64
N ASP A 180 -5.15 -1.17 -2.91
CA ASP A 180 -3.75 -1.38 -2.56
C ASP A 180 -3.23 -2.66 -3.22
N GLN A 181 -1.97 -2.65 -3.64
CA GLN A 181 -1.26 -3.84 -4.09
C GLN A 181 -0.17 -4.24 -3.10
N SER A 182 0.40 -5.43 -3.29
CA SER A 182 1.56 -5.87 -2.52
C SER A 182 2.71 -4.86 -2.64
N ILE A 183 3.42 -4.65 -1.53
CA ILE A 183 4.62 -3.80 -1.50
C ILE A 183 5.79 -4.42 -2.28
N TYR A 184 5.68 -5.69 -2.69
CA TYR A 184 6.75 -6.46 -3.36
C TYR A 184 6.78 -6.30 -4.88
N TYR A 185 5.97 -5.39 -5.43
CA TYR A 185 6.01 -5.04 -6.84
C TYR A 185 7.03 -3.94 -7.12
N THR A 186 7.71 -4.09 -8.26
CA THR A 186 8.62 -3.13 -8.87
C THR A 186 8.00 -2.53 -10.13
N ALA A 187 8.43 -1.34 -10.52
CA ALA A 187 8.05 -0.75 -11.80
C ALA A 187 8.94 -1.32 -12.91
N GLY A 188 8.39 -2.23 -13.72
CA GLY A 188 9.14 -3.00 -14.71
C GLY A 188 10.20 -3.91 -14.06
N GLY A 189 11.28 -4.20 -14.78
CA GLY A 189 12.42 -4.99 -14.26
C GLY A 189 13.43 -4.18 -13.45
N THR A 190 13.01 -3.09 -12.80
CA THR A 190 13.92 -2.17 -12.08
C THR A 190 13.90 -2.40 -10.56
N SER A 191 14.85 -1.82 -9.83
CA SER A 191 14.85 -1.85 -8.36
C SER A 191 13.84 -0.91 -7.71
N LYS A 192 13.15 -0.09 -8.51
CA LYS A 192 12.21 0.90 -7.99
C LYS A 192 10.87 0.24 -7.68
N PRO A 193 10.29 0.45 -6.49
CA PRO A 193 8.98 -0.09 -6.17
C PRO A 193 7.92 0.48 -7.12
N ALA A 194 6.92 -0.33 -7.45
CA ALA A 194 5.68 0.15 -8.07
C ALA A 194 4.83 0.82 -6.98
N THR A 195 5.19 2.04 -6.60
CA THR A 195 4.53 2.78 -5.53
C THR A 195 3.08 3.11 -5.89
N VAL A 196 2.83 3.46 -7.14
CA VAL A 196 1.47 3.59 -7.70
C VAL A 196 1.40 2.81 -9.00
N SER A 197 0.43 1.91 -9.15
CA SER A 197 0.11 1.32 -10.45
C SER A 197 -1.24 1.82 -10.95
N PHE A 198 -1.35 2.01 -12.26
CA PHE A 198 -2.61 2.32 -12.91
C PHE A 198 -3.10 1.18 -13.79
N LEU A 199 -4.42 1.08 -13.97
CA LEU A 199 -5.01 0.19 -14.97
C LEU A 199 -6.28 0.79 -15.55
N ALA A 200 -6.41 0.74 -16.88
CA ALA A 200 -7.68 0.82 -17.59
C ALA A 200 -8.18 -0.62 -17.82
N PRO A 201 -9.11 -1.15 -17.00
CA PRO A 201 -9.48 -2.56 -17.02
C PRO A 201 -9.95 -3.02 -18.41
N ALA A 202 -9.58 -4.24 -18.79
CA ALA A 202 -10.12 -4.86 -19.99
C ALA A 202 -11.56 -5.32 -19.72
N PHE A 203 -12.47 -5.13 -20.67
CA PHE A 203 -13.87 -5.60 -20.53
C PHE A 203 -14.15 -6.90 -21.31
N ASP A 204 -13.15 -7.41 -22.01
CA ASP A 204 -13.14 -8.68 -22.73
C ASP A 204 -11.72 -9.29 -22.79
N HIS A 205 -11.62 -10.58 -23.11
CA HIS A 205 -10.35 -11.30 -23.21
C HIS A 205 -9.46 -10.82 -24.38
N ALA A 206 -10.04 -10.16 -25.39
CA ALA A 206 -9.28 -9.59 -26.49
C ALA A 206 -8.59 -8.27 -26.09
N GLN A 207 -8.90 -7.76 -24.89
CA GLN A 207 -8.45 -6.47 -24.39
C GLN A 207 -8.79 -5.35 -25.39
N THR A 208 -10.02 -5.37 -25.91
CA THR A 208 -10.50 -4.36 -26.86
C THR A 208 -10.37 -2.95 -26.27
N VAL A 209 -9.98 -1.98 -27.10
CA VAL A 209 -9.95 -0.56 -26.75
C VAL A 209 -11.05 0.16 -27.52
N ASP A 210 -12.16 0.44 -26.83
CA ASP A 210 -13.22 1.31 -27.34
C ASP A 210 -13.04 2.75 -26.83
N ALA A 211 -13.98 3.65 -27.16
CA ALA A 211 -13.93 5.04 -26.69
C ALA A 211 -13.99 5.14 -25.15
N VAL A 212 -14.65 4.20 -24.47
CA VAL A 212 -14.79 4.21 -23.01
C VAL A 212 -13.46 3.84 -22.36
N ARG A 213 -12.80 2.75 -22.79
CA ARG A 213 -11.50 2.31 -22.25
C ARG A 213 -10.39 3.25 -22.68
N GLY A 214 -10.42 3.72 -23.93
CA GLY A 214 -9.46 4.69 -24.45
C GLY A 214 -9.44 6.01 -23.67
N ARG A 215 -10.60 6.51 -23.21
CA ARG A 215 -10.65 7.68 -22.32
C ARG A 215 -9.92 7.43 -20.99
N ALA A 216 -10.13 6.26 -20.39
CA ALA A 216 -9.44 5.87 -19.16
C ALA A 216 -7.92 5.77 -19.38
N MET A 217 -7.49 5.12 -20.47
CA MET A 217 -6.06 5.02 -20.84
C MET A 217 -5.41 6.39 -20.99
N ARG A 218 -6.01 7.31 -21.76
CA ARG A 218 -5.48 8.67 -21.92
C ARG A 218 -5.43 9.46 -20.62
N THR A 219 -6.45 9.30 -19.77
CA THR A 219 -6.44 9.92 -18.44
C THR A 219 -5.30 9.38 -17.58
N ILE A 220 -5.04 8.08 -17.64
CA ILE A 220 -3.89 7.44 -16.98
C ILE A 220 -2.56 7.96 -17.50
N VAL A 221 -2.42 8.20 -18.81
CA VAL A 221 -1.19 8.79 -19.37
C VAL A 221 -0.90 10.15 -18.73
N GLY A 222 -1.90 11.03 -18.64
CA GLY A 222 -1.73 12.32 -17.97
C GLY A 222 -1.41 12.18 -16.48
N MET A 223 -2.11 11.28 -15.77
CA MET A 223 -1.81 11.00 -14.36
C MET A 223 -0.41 10.42 -14.14
N ASN A 224 0.08 9.59 -15.07
CA ASN A 224 1.46 9.12 -15.08
C ASN A 224 2.42 10.28 -15.28
N GLU A 225 2.22 11.17 -16.27
CA GLU A 225 3.05 12.38 -16.46
C GLU A 225 3.18 13.19 -15.15
N ALA A 226 2.05 13.41 -14.48
CA ALA A 226 1.99 14.08 -13.19
C ALA A 226 2.83 13.37 -12.12
N LEU A 227 2.64 12.07 -11.93
CA LEU A 227 3.36 11.31 -10.91
C LEU A 227 4.84 11.11 -11.22
N GLN A 228 5.26 11.11 -12.49
CA GLN A 228 6.68 11.04 -12.85
C GLN A 228 7.47 12.25 -12.30
N GLN A 229 6.83 13.39 -12.05
CA GLN A 229 7.49 14.55 -11.40
C GLN A 229 7.74 14.33 -9.90
N LEU A 230 6.93 13.49 -9.25
CA LEU A 230 6.97 13.26 -7.81
C LEU A 230 7.77 12.01 -7.44
N ILE A 231 7.60 10.95 -8.23
CA ILE A 231 8.17 9.62 -8.00
C ILE A 231 8.68 9.00 -9.31
N PRO A 232 9.71 9.60 -9.95
CA PRO A 232 10.18 9.18 -11.27
C PRO A 232 10.58 7.71 -11.29
N GLY A 233 9.98 6.95 -12.21
CA GLY A 233 10.21 5.52 -12.40
C GLY A 233 9.61 4.61 -11.32
N GLN A 234 8.69 5.10 -10.48
CA GLN A 234 7.95 4.29 -9.48
C GLN A 234 6.44 4.19 -9.80
N VAL A 235 6.05 4.59 -11.02
CA VAL A 235 4.70 4.40 -11.56
C VAL A 235 4.73 3.21 -12.50
N ALA A 236 3.74 2.32 -12.37
CA ALA A 236 3.61 1.13 -13.22
C ALA A 236 2.19 0.99 -13.79
N LYS A 237 2.03 0.04 -14.70
CA LYS A 237 0.73 -0.47 -15.16
C LYS A 237 0.45 -1.78 -14.43
N PHE A 238 -0.77 -1.99 -13.94
CA PHE A 238 -1.20 -3.31 -13.46
C PHE A 238 -1.57 -4.20 -14.65
N SER A 239 -1.49 -5.53 -14.50
CA SER A 239 -1.92 -6.47 -15.55
C SER A 239 -3.35 -6.16 -16.01
N ASP A 240 -3.56 -6.10 -17.33
CA ASP A 240 -4.87 -5.92 -17.93
C ASP A 240 -5.51 -7.25 -18.37
N GLU A 241 -5.06 -8.37 -17.81
CA GLU A 241 -5.74 -9.66 -17.95
C GLU A 241 -7.20 -9.54 -17.51
N HIS A 242 -8.12 -9.94 -18.39
CA HIS A 242 -9.55 -9.81 -18.15
C HIS A 242 -10.02 -10.77 -17.05
N GLU A 243 -10.55 -10.21 -15.95
CA GLU A 243 -11.22 -10.94 -14.87
C GLU A 243 -12.72 -10.64 -14.93
N PRO A 244 -13.53 -11.51 -15.57
CA PRO A 244 -14.96 -11.24 -15.83
C PRO A 244 -15.80 -11.10 -14.57
N ARG A 245 -15.27 -11.43 -13.39
CA ARG A 245 -15.94 -11.27 -12.09
C ARG A 245 -15.54 -9.99 -11.34
N ALA A 246 -14.55 -9.24 -11.82
CA ALA A 246 -14.08 -8.01 -11.19
C ALA A 246 -15.02 -6.84 -11.48
N PHE A 247 -15.16 -5.94 -10.51
CA PHE A 247 -15.98 -4.74 -10.68
C PHE A 247 -15.35 -3.74 -11.64
N GLY A 248 -14.02 -3.63 -11.69
CA GLY A 248 -13.33 -2.77 -12.65
C GLY A 248 -13.73 -3.08 -14.09
N ASP A 249 -13.52 -4.32 -14.52
CA ASP A 249 -13.84 -4.86 -15.84
C ASP A 249 -15.33 -4.70 -16.17
N ASN A 250 -16.21 -5.00 -15.21
CA ASN A 250 -17.64 -4.92 -15.42
C ASN A 250 -18.16 -3.48 -15.47
N ILE A 251 -17.69 -2.56 -14.61
CA ILE A 251 -18.06 -1.15 -14.67
C ILE A 251 -17.55 -0.51 -15.97
N GLN A 252 -16.36 -0.91 -16.42
CA GLN A 252 -15.84 -0.58 -17.74
C GLN A 252 -16.79 -1.06 -18.84
N LYS A 253 -17.14 -2.35 -18.84
CA LYS A 253 -18.10 -2.97 -19.76
C LYS A 253 -19.46 -2.28 -19.76
N TRP A 254 -19.91 -1.80 -18.60
CA TRP A 254 -21.21 -1.14 -18.47
C TRP A 254 -21.21 0.30 -19.00
N GLY A 255 -20.04 0.84 -19.39
CA GLY A 255 -19.91 2.11 -20.10
C GLY A 255 -19.30 3.26 -19.29
N THR A 256 -18.66 2.97 -18.15
CA THR A 256 -17.94 3.98 -17.36
C THR A 256 -16.44 3.81 -17.59
N SER A 257 -15.71 4.87 -17.92
CA SER A 257 -14.24 4.79 -18.06
C SER A 257 -13.60 4.58 -16.69
N VAL A 258 -13.12 3.37 -16.40
CA VAL A 258 -12.54 3.04 -15.09
C VAL A 258 -11.04 3.29 -15.11
N ILE A 259 -10.58 4.04 -14.11
CA ILE A 259 -9.18 4.21 -13.76
C ILE A 259 -8.99 3.48 -12.44
N LEU A 260 -8.31 2.34 -12.50
CA LEU A 260 -7.91 1.63 -11.31
C LEU A 260 -6.57 2.19 -10.82
N VAL A 261 -6.47 2.45 -9.52
CA VAL A 261 -5.26 2.94 -8.84
C VAL A 261 -4.89 1.94 -7.76
N GLU A 262 -3.70 1.36 -7.85
CA GLU A 262 -3.13 0.45 -6.86
C GLU A 262 -2.04 1.17 -6.05
N SER A 263 -2.20 1.20 -4.73
CA SER A 263 -1.20 1.72 -3.79
C SER A 263 -0.25 0.61 -3.35
N GLY A 264 0.98 0.62 -3.88
CA GLY A 264 2.00 -0.39 -3.58
C GLY A 264 2.80 -0.07 -2.32
N GLY A 265 4.13 -0.17 -2.45
CA GLY A 265 5.06 0.11 -1.37
C GLY A 265 5.97 1.31 -1.64
N TYR A 266 6.51 1.85 -0.55
CA TYR A 266 7.52 2.90 -0.56
C TYR A 266 8.42 2.68 0.65
N HIS A 267 9.73 2.85 0.47
CA HIS A 267 10.71 2.60 1.52
C HIS A 267 10.41 3.47 2.76
N ASN A 268 10.41 2.84 3.95
CA ASN A 268 10.10 3.47 5.24
C ASN A 268 8.72 4.14 5.35
N ASP A 269 7.69 3.62 4.65
CA ASP A 269 6.31 4.12 4.76
C ASP A 269 5.29 3.01 5.14
N PRO A 270 5.44 2.33 6.30
CA PRO A 270 4.59 1.19 6.68
C PRO A 270 3.11 1.54 6.88
N GLU A 271 2.82 2.80 7.23
CA GLU A 271 1.46 3.34 7.37
C GLU A 271 0.95 4.02 6.10
N LYS A 272 1.70 3.90 4.99
CA LYS A 272 1.38 4.43 3.67
C LYS A 272 1.03 5.92 3.67
N GLN A 273 1.66 6.72 4.54
CA GLN A 273 1.39 8.15 4.68
C GLN A 273 2.00 8.98 3.54
N TYR A 274 3.16 8.57 3.03
CA TYR A 274 3.73 9.15 1.81
C TYR A 274 2.90 8.73 0.58
N ILE A 275 2.49 7.46 0.51
CA ILE A 275 1.65 6.96 -0.58
C ILE A 275 0.24 7.59 -0.57
N ARG A 276 -0.33 7.87 0.60
CA ARG A 276 -1.56 8.68 0.77
C ARG A 276 -1.41 10.06 0.12
N ARG A 277 -0.28 10.74 0.37
CA ARG A 277 0.02 12.05 -0.24
C ARG A 277 0.13 11.97 -1.77
N LEU A 278 0.72 10.90 -2.29
CA LEU A 278 0.79 10.64 -3.73
C LEU A 278 -0.59 10.37 -4.33
N ASN A 279 -1.41 9.54 -3.67
CA ASN A 279 -2.80 9.30 -4.08
C ASN A 279 -3.60 10.61 -4.10
N PHE A 280 -3.47 11.45 -3.07
CA PHE A 280 -4.09 12.77 -3.05
C PHE A 280 -3.68 13.62 -4.26
N ALA A 281 -2.38 13.74 -4.53
CA ALA A 281 -1.87 14.50 -5.67
C ALA A 281 -2.33 13.93 -7.03
N ALA A 282 -2.33 12.60 -7.17
CA ALA A 282 -2.84 11.90 -8.36
C ALA A 282 -4.33 12.16 -8.59
N LEU A 283 -5.14 12.08 -7.53
CA LEU A 283 -6.58 12.33 -7.60
C LEU A 283 -6.89 13.78 -7.93
N VAL A 284 -6.25 14.76 -7.28
CA VAL A 284 -6.46 16.19 -7.57
C VAL A 284 -6.09 16.50 -9.02
N SER A 285 -4.93 16.04 -9.48
CA SER A 285 -4.46 16.30 -10.84
C SER A 285 -5.29 15.55 -11.90
N GLY A 286 -5.68 14.31 -11.64
CA GLY A 286 -6.59 13.54 -12.50
C GLY A 286 -7.97 14.16 -12.60
N LEU A 287 -8.56 14.61 -11.48
CA LEU A 287 -9.85 15.31 -11.48
C LEU A 287 -9.78 16.65 -12.22
N HIS A 288 -8.70 17.40 -12.07
CA HIS A 288 -8.44 18.63 -12.85
C HIS A 288 -8.38 18.33 -14.35
N LEU A 289 -7.65 17.28 -14.74
CA LEU A 289 -7.56 16.85 -16.14
C LEU A 289 -8.93 16.47 -16.69
N ILE A 290 -9.72 15.72 -15.93
CA ILE A 290 -11.09 15.31 -16.29
C ILE A 290 -12.02 16.52 -16.44
N ALA A 291 -11.95 17.47 -15.49
CA ALA A 291 -12.76 18.69 -15.47
C ALA A 291 -12.51 19.52 -16.74
N GLY A 292 -11.26 19.63 -17.18
CA GLY A 292 -10.88 20.31 -18.42
C GLY A 292 -10.96 19.46 -19.69
N GLN A 293 -11.34 18.19 -19.61
CA GLN A 293 -11.24 17.22 -20.72
C GLN A 293 -9.83 17.14 -21.33
N GLY A 294 -8.79 17.46 -20.54
CA GLY A 294 -7.41 17.54 -21.02
C GLY A 294 -6.81 16.19 -21.39
N TYR A 295 -7.49 15.08 -21.06
CA TYR A 295 -7.08 13.75 -21.49
C TYR A 295 -7.09 13.59 -23.03
N ASP A 296 -7.86 14.40 -23.76
CA ASP A 296 -7.89 14.34 -25.24
C ASP A 296 -6.57 14.78 -25.89
N ALA A 297 -5.66 15.39 -25.12
CA ALA A 297 -4.33 15.77 -25.59
C ALA A 297 -3.29 14.62 -25.56
N TYR A 298 -3.65 13.47 -24.99
CA TYR A 298 -2.75 12.31 -24.87
C TYR A 298 -3.07 11.22 -25.87
N GLU A 299 -2.03 10.52 -26.33
CA GLU A 299 -2.17 9.40 -27.25
C GLU A 299 -2.37 8.08 -26.51
N LEU A 300 -2.99 7.10 -27.17
CA LEU A 300 -3.24 5.78 -26.57
C LEU A 300 -1.96 4.96 -26.45
N GLU A 301 -1.03 5.16 -27.37
CA GLU A 301 0.26 4.47 -27.43
C GLU A 301 1.11 4.74 -26.18
N ASP A 302 1.03 5.95 -25.62
CA ASP A 302 1.75 6.35 -24.42
C ASP A 302 1.34 5.52 -23.19
N TYR A 303 0.11 4.99 -23.16
CA TYR A 303 -0.34 4.10 -22.08
C TYR A 303 0.47 2.81 -22.05
N TYR A 304 0.83 2.27 -23.22
CA TYR A 304 1.63 1.05 -23.33
C TYR A 304 3.12 1.29 -23.06
N SER A 305 3.57 2.54 -22.97
CA SER A 305 4.92 2.88 -22.54
C SER A 305 5.12 2.79 -21.02
N ILE A 306 4.02 2.79 -20.25
CA ILE A 306 4.07 2.63 -18.80
C ILE A 306 4.47 1.18 -18.48
N PRO A 307 5.57 0.95 -17.74
CA PRO A 307 6.05 -0.40 -17.48
C PRO A 307 5.06 -1.18 -16.62
N GLU A 308 4.85 -2.46 -16.92
CA GLU A 308 4.05 -3.33 -16.04
C GLU A 308 4.73 -3.57 -14.70
N ASN A 309 3.93 -3.74 -13.65
CA ASN A 309 4.45 -4.09 -12.34
C ASN A 309 4.95 -5.56 -12.31
N GLN A 310 6.06 -5.81 -11.61
CA GLN A 310 6.66 -7.15 -11.50
C GLN A 310 7.01 -7.48 -10.06
N ARG A 311 6.75 -8.72 -9.61
CA ARG A 311 7.00 -9.15 -8.23
C ARG A 311 8.48 -9.49 -8.03
N ASN A 312 9.32 -8.46 -8.01
CA ASN A 312 10.79 -8.58 -7.94
C ASN A 312 11.41 -7.97 -6.68
N LEU A 313 10.60 -7.59 -5.69
CA LEU A 313 11.07 -6.86 -4.50
C LEU A 313 10.86 -7.67 -3.21
N TYR A 314 11.79 -7.56 -2.28
CA TYR A 314 11.78 -8.20 -0.96
C TYR A 314 12.01 -7.13 0.13
N ASP A 315 11.70 -7.43 1.39
CA ASP A 315 12.03 -6.53 2.50
C ASP A 315 13.55 -6.41 2.68
N LEU A 316 14.24 -7.55 2.63
CA LEU A 316 15.69 -7.63 2.73
C LEU A 316 16.24 -8.61 1.69
N VAL A 317 17.27 -8.20 0.96
CA VAL A 317 18.11 -9.09 0.17
C VAL A 317 19.52 -9.09 0.74
N ILE A 318 20.04 -10.27 1.05
CA ILE A 318 21.42 -10.47 1.49
C ILE A 318 22.19 -11.05 0.32
N ARG A 319 23.23 -10.36 -0.12
CA ARG A 319 24.03 -10.69 -1.29
C ARG A 319 25.30 -11.45 -0.92
N ASN A 320 25.79 -12.26 -1.85
CA ASN A 320 27.18 -12.75 -1.86
C ASN A 320 27.62 -13.46 -0.57
N VAL A 321 26.71 -14.16 0.11
CA VAL A 321 27.04 -14.76 1.40
C VAL A 321 27.47 -16.22 1.24
N ARG A 322 28.52 -16.63 1.95
CA ARG A 322 28.94 -18.03 1.99
C ARG A 322 28.06 -18.81 2.97
N TYR A 323 27.60 -19.99 2.57
CA TYR A 323 26.83 -20.89 3.42
C TYR A 323 27.42 -22.30 3.35
N GLN A 324 27.56 -22.95 4.52
CA GLN A 324 28.10 -24.30 4.63
C GLN A 324 26.96 -25.26 4.99
N THR A 325 26.67 -26.22 4.10
CA THR A 325 25.65 -27.23 4.34
C THR A 325 26.03 -28.56 3.70
N SER A 326 25.74 -29.67 4.38
CA SER A 326 26.05 -31.03 3.91
C SER A 326 27.51 -31.23 3.44
N GLY A 327 28.47 -30.56 4.10
CA GLY A 327 29.89 -30.61 3.75
C GLY A 327 30.28 -29.88 2.46
N ARG A 328 29.41 -28.99 1.95
CA ARG A 328 29.68 -28.13 0.81
C ARG A 328 29.58 -26.66 1.20
N GLU A 329 30.50 -25.87 0.66
CA GLU A 329 30.37 -24.42 0.65
C GLU A 329 29.65 -23.97 -0.60
N VAL A 330 28.70 -23.05 -0.45
CA VAL A 330 28.03 -22.38 -1.55
C VAL A 330 28.07 -20.87 -1.35
N LEU A 331 28.12 -20.14 -2.45
CA LEU A 331 27.86 -18.71 -2.49
C LEU A 331 26.40 -18.52 -2.94
N LEU A 332 25.61 -17.77 -2.18
CA LEU A 332 24.22 -17.52 -2.50
C LEU A 332 23.79 -16.12 -2.07
N ASP A 333 22.68 -15.67 -2.63
CA ASP A 333 21.86 -14.58 -2.11
C ASP A 333 20.66 -15.17 -1.35
N ALA A 334 20.09 -14.39 -0.43
CA ALA A 334 18.89 -14.74 0.32
C ALA A 334 17.87 -13.60 0.33
N GLY A 335 16.62 -13.92 0.00
CA GLY A 335 15.49 -12.99 -0.04
C GLY A 335 14.57 -13.22 1.15
N ILE A 336 14.29 -12.16 1.90
CA ILE A 336 13.47 -12.21 3.12
C ILE A 336 12.24 -11.34 2.95
N LEU A 337 11.08 -11.90 3.27
CA LEU A 337 9.82 -11.17 3.42
C LEU A 337 9.49 -11.01 4.89
N ARG A 338 8.91 -9.87 5.27
CA ARG A 338 8.43 -9.54 6.61
C ARG A 338 6.91 -9.40 6.56
N GLU A 339 6.21 -10.46 6.90
CA GLU A 339 4.75 -10.47 6.88
C GLU A 339 4.19 -9.78 8.14
N GLU A 340 3.15 -8.99 7.99
CA GLU A 340 2.42 -8.45 9.13
C GLU A 340 1.35 -9.43 9.59
N VAL A 341 1.40 -9.80 10.86
CA VAL A 341 0.40 -10.66 11.52
C VAL A 341 -0.46 -9.81 12.43
N GLU A 342 -1.77 -9.77 12.16
CA GLU A 342 -2.74 -9.02 12.96
C GLU A 342 -2.78 -9.48 14.41
N THR A 343 -2.90 -8.53 15.33
CA THR A 343 -3.00 -8.79 16.77
C THR A 343 -3.83 -7.71 17.49
N PRO A 344 -4.49 -8.04 18.61
CA PRO A 344 -5.11 -7.05 19.51
C PRO A 344 -4.14 -6.06 20.17
N ALA A 345 -2.82 -6.19 20.01
CA ALA A 345 -1.84 -5.28 20.59
C ALA A 345 -2.05 -3.82 20.13
N ALA A 346 -1.47 -2.87 20.87
CA ALA A 346 -1.66 -1.42 20.60
C ALA A 346 -1.29 -0.99 19.16
N GLN A 347 -0.32 -1.66 18.54
CA GLN A 347 0.10 -1.41 17.15
C GLN A 347 -0.82 -2.09 16.11
N GLY A 348 -1.64 -3.06 16.53
CA GLY A 348 -2.54 -3.82 15.67
C GLY A 348 -1.90 -4.98 14.90
N PHE A 349 -0.57 -5.06 14.84
CA PHE A 349 0.17 -6.13 14.16
C PHE A 349 1.58 -6.32 14.75
N TYR A 350 2.21 -7.44 14.44
CA TYR A 350 3.66 -7.69 14.58
C TYR A 350 4.22 -8.28 13.28
N TYR A 351 5.54 -8.25 13.09
CA TYR A 351 6.16 -8.85 11.91
C TYR A 351 6.56 -10.29 12.15
N ARG A 352 6.27 -11.17 11.20
CA ARG A 352 6.85 -12.51 11.11
C ARG A 352 7.55 -12.66 9.77
N SER A 353 8.86 -12.87 9.82
CA SER A 353 9.67 -12.99 8.61
C SER A 353 9.83 -14.43 8.14
N ILE A 354 10.03 -14.57 6.83
CA ILE A 354 10.41 -15.83 6.20
C ILE A 354 11.52 -15.62 5.17
N VAL A 355 12.37 -16.62 5.02
CA VAL A 355 13.26 -16.75 3.86
C VAL A 355 12.42 -17.27 2.69
N GLU A 356 12.16 -16.41 1.73
CA GLU A 356 11.31 -16.68 0.57
C GLU A 356 12.11 -17.08 -0.67
N GLU A 357 13.39 -16.70 -0.76
CA GLU A 357 14.24 -17.04 -1.91
C GLU A 357 15.69 -17.32 -1.47
N LEU A 358 16.35 -18.27 -2.16
CA LEU A 358 17.74 -18.65 -1.96
C LEU A 358 18.41 -18.99 -3.29
N GLY A 359 19.55 -18.36 -3.58
CA GLY A 359 20.35 -18.68 -4.77
C GLY A 359 20.77 -17.44 -5.53
N ASP A 360 20.58 -17.45 -6.85
CA ASP A 360 20.89 -16.29 -7.70
C ASP A 360 19.71 -15.31 -7.67
N MET A 361 19.89 -14.18 -6.99
CA MET A 361 18.88 -13.13 -6.92
C MET A 361 19.23 -11.91 -7.80
N SER A 362 20.08 -12.06 -8.82
CA SER A 362 20.59 -10.95 -9.64
C SER A 362 19.52 -10.10 -10.35
N THR A 363 18.30 -10.64 -10.53
CA THR A 363 17.14 -9.93 -11.11
C THR A 363 16.13 -9.45 -10.08
N PHE A 364 16.38 -9.68 -8.79
CA PHE A 364 15.53 -9.28 -7.68
C PHE A 364 16.19 -8.18 -6.86
N TYR A 365 15.40 -7.50 -6.05
CA TYR A 365 15.84 -6.32 -5.30
C TYR A 365 15.28 -6.33 -3.88
N GLY A 366 15.98 -5.69 -2.96
CA GLY A 366 15.50 -5.44 -1.59
C GLY A 366 15.12 -3.98 -1.36
N TYR A 367 14.13 -3.74 -0.49
CA TYR A 367 14.01 -2.45 0.19
C TYR A 367 15.27 -2.16 1.01
N GLU A 368 15.79 -3.19 1.67
CA GLU A 368 17.12 -3.23 2.26
C GLU A 368 18.01 -4.21 1.49
N GLU A 369 19.25 -3.82 1.22
CA GLU A 369 20.27 -4.66 0.58
C GLU A 369 21.48 -4.74 1.53
N LEU A 370 21.93 -5.96 1.79
CA LEU A 370 23.09 -6.23 2.64
C LEU A 370 24.12 -7.03 1.85
N ASP A 371 25.27 -6.43 1.57
CA ASP A 371 26.38 -7.16 0.94
C ASP A 371 27.14 -7.99 1.98
N GLY A 372 27.06 -9.31 1.82
CA GLY A 372 27.69 -10.31 2.66
C GLY A 372 29.05 -10.78 2.14
N ASP A 373 29.66 -10.10 1.16
CA ASP A 373 30.97 -10.51 0.64
C ASP A 373 32.00 -10.67 1.75
N GLY A 374 32.79 -11.74 1.66
CA GLY A 374 33.75 -12.10 2.69
C GLY A 374 33.13 -12.68 3.98
N LEU A 375 31.80 -12.70 4.14
CA LEU A 375 31.10 -13.20 5.31
C LEU A 375 30.49 -14.58 5.10
N GLN A 376 30.25 -15.28 6.20
CA GLN A 376 29.58 -16.56 6.26
C GLN A 376 28.25 -16.44 7.00
N LEU A 377 27.16 -16.93 6.39
CA LEU A 377 25.85 -17.06 7.04
C LEU A 377 25.88 -18.28 7.96
N VAL A 378 25.58 -18.04 9.24
CA VAL A 378 25.54 -19.07 10.28
C VAL A 378 24.19 -18.99 10.99
N PRO A 379 23.45 -20.11 11.12
CA PRO A 379 22.22 -20.17 11.92
C PRO A 379 22.39 -19.53 13.30
N GLY A 380 21.41 -18.73 13.71
CA GLY A 380 21.40 -18.11 15.03
C GLY A 380 21.36 -19.15 16.14
N LYS A 381 21.99 -18.85 17.29
CA LYS A 381 21.96 -19.73 18.46
C LYS A 381 20.83 -19.36 19.42
N VAL A 382 20.38 -20.35 20.17
CA VAL A 382 19.53 -20.17 21.36
C VAL A 382 20.41 -20.08 22.60
N TYR A 383 20.21 -19.06 23.43
CA TYR A 383 20.85 -18.96 24.74
C TYR A 383 20.07 -19.79 25.77
N GLU A 384 20.66 -20.91 26.19
CA GLU A 384 19.95 -21.95 26.96
C GLU A 384 19.75 -21.60 28.45
N GLU A 385 20.58 -20.72 29.02
CA GLU A 385 20.37 -20.28 30.41
C GLU A 385 19.20 -19.28 30.45
N PRO A 386 18.10 -19.61 31.14
CA PRO A 386 16.90 -18.78 31.07
C PRO A 386 17.05 -17.50 31.89
N PHE A 387 16.44 -16.43 31.39
CA PHE A 387 16.18 -15.22 32.16
C PHE A 387 14.80 -15.32 32.81
N ASP A 388 14.62 -14.67 33.97
CA ASP A 388 13.33 -14.70 34.67
C ASP A 388 12.22 -14.06 33.81
N ASN A 389 12.50 -12.93 33.18
CA ASN A 389 11.59 -12.17 32.33
C ASN A 389 12.36 -11.17 31.45
N ILE A 390 11.64 -10.42 30.62
CA ILE A 390 12.22 -9.44 29.69
C ILE A 390 13.02 -8.32 30.38
N ALA A 391 12.63 -7.91 31.60
CA ALA A 391 13.30 -6.83 32.33
C ALA A 391 14.70 -7.24 32.83
N ALA A 392 14.97 -8.54 32.92
CA ALA A 392 16.30 -9.07 33.21
C ALA A 392 17.25 -9.01 31.99
N LEU A 393 16.77 -8.58 30.82
CA LEU A 393 17.55 -8.52 29.58
C LEU A 393 17.71 -7.08 29.06
N PRO A 394 18.62 -6.27 29.63
CA PRO A 394 18.86 -4.91 29.15
C PRO A 394 19.46 -4.91 27.73
N ALA A 395 19.29 -3.80 27.00
CA ALA A 395 19.74 -3.67 25.61
C ALA A 395 21.24 -3.97 25.39
N GLU A 396 22.10 -3.59 26.34
CA GLU A 396 23.54 -3.93 26.30
C GLU A 396 23.77 -5.45 26.35
N ARG A 397 23.06 -6.15 27.24
CA ARG A 397 23.15 -7.61 27.33
C ARG A 397 22.61 -8.28 26.06
N ALA A 398 21.52 -7.75 25.50
CA ALA A 398 21.01 -8.23 24.22
C ALA A 398 22.05 -8.07 23.09
N ARG A 399 22.76 -6.94 23.06
CA ARG A 399 23.83 -6.67 22.09
C ARG A 399 25.01 -7.62 22.27
N GLU A 400 25.45 -7.90 23.49
CA GLU A 400 26.50 -8.88 23.79
C GLU A 400 26.14 -10.28 23.29
N LEU A 401 24.88 -10.69 23.50
CA LEU A 401 24.36 -11.97 23.05
C LEU A 401 24.36 -12.08 21.52
N LEU A 402 23.89 -11.05 20.82
CA LEU A 402 23.96 -10.97 19.35
C LEU A 402 25.40 -11.04 18.85
N ALA A 403 26.32 -10.30 19.46
CA ALA A 403 27.75 -10.34 19.13
C ALA A 403 28.39 -11.71 19.35
N SER A 404 27.80 -12.53 20.23
CA SER A 404 28.21 -13.91 20.50
C SER A 404 27.49 -14.94 19.63
N GLY A 405 26.60 -14.49 18.73
CA GLY A 405 25.87 -15.31 17.77
C GLY A 405 24.51 -15.82 18.25
N TYR A 406 24.00 -15.34 19.38
CA TYR A 406 22.68 -15.70 19.89
C TYR A 406 21.63 -14.74 19.32
N THR A 407 20.63 -15.29 18.64
CA THR A 407 19.48 -14.55 18.10
C THR A 407 18.21 -14.77 18.94
N THR A 408 18.24 -15.75 19.83
CA THR A 408 17.08 -16.20 20.61
C THR A 408 17.48 -16.48 22.05
N VAL A 409 16.62 -16.13 23.01
CA VAL A 409 16.82 -16.38 24.45
C VAL A 409 15.65 -17.16 25.04
N ARG A 410 15.89 -17.86 26.17
CA ARG A 410 14.82 -18.47 26.96
C ARG A 410 14.35 -17.56 28.07
N LEU A 411 13.03 -17.44 28.21
CA LEU A 411 12.40 -16.73 29.33
C LEU A 411 11.55 -17.69 30.15
N ALA A 412 11.62 -17.59 31.49
CA ALA A 412 10.74 -18.32 32.39
C ALA A 412 9.32 -17.74 32.37
N ASP A 413 9.22 -16.41 32.37
CA ASP A 413 7.99 -15.65 32.16
C ASP A 413 7.99 -15.08 30.74
N LEU A 414 7.26 -15.74 29.84
CA LEU A 414 7.12 -15.29 28.45
C LEU A 414 6.12 -14.15 28.35
N PRO A 415 6.44 -13.07 27.63
CA PRO A 415 5.45 -12.05 27.31
C PRO A 415 4.36 -12.63 26.41
N ASP A 416 3.22 -11.96 26.38
CA ASP A 416 2.10 -12.34 25.52
C ASP A 416 2.56 -12.42 24.05
N PRO A 417 2.43 -13.58 23.38
CA PRO A 417 2.82 -13.75 21.98
C PRO A 417 2.03 -12.86 21.02
N GLN A 418 0.92 -12.26 21.48
CA GLN A 418 0.18 -11.26 20.72
C GLN A 418 0.87 -9.88 20.74
N HIS A 419 1.86 -9.62 21.59
CA HIS A 419 2.51 -8.32 21.69
C HIS A 419 3.93 -8.34 21.08
N PRO A 420 4.32 -7.30 20.30
CA PRO A 420 5.65 -7.23 19.70
C PRO A 420 6.75 -7.18 20.77
N PHE A 421 7.84 -7.90 20.53
CA PHE A 421 8.94 -8.04 21.48
C PHE A 421 9.96 -6.91 21.26
N ALA A 422 10.02 -5.96 22.19
CA ALA A 422 10.85 -4.75 22.10
C ALA A 422 12.34 -4.99 22.43
N LEU A 423 12.90 -6.12 21.98
CA LEU A 423 14.31 -6.46 22.09
C LEU A 423 14.82 -7.04 20.75
N PRO A 424 16.12 -6.87 20.43
CA PRO A 424 16.69 -7.35 19.17
C PRO A 424 17.00 -8.86 19.24
N LEU A 425 16.14 -9.64 19.88
CA LEU A 425 16.30 -11.08 20.09
C LEU A 425 14.93 -11.71 20.06
N ASN A 426 14.80 -12.96 19.62
CA ASN A 426 13.57 -13.71 19.83
C ASN A 426 13.52 -14.29 21.25
N ALA A 427 12.33 -14.63 21.73
CA ALA A 427 12.09 -15.30 23.00
C ALA A 427 11.44 -16.66 22.79
N LEU A 428 11.90 -17.66 23.54
CA LEU A 428 11.35 -19.00 23.60
C LEU A 428 10.94 -19.35 25.03
N SER A 429 9.97 -20.25 25.16
CA SER A 429 9.66 -20.86 26.45
C SER A 429 10.80 -21.77 26.92
N LEU A 430 10.79 -22.16 28.20
CA LEU A 430 11.78 -23.07 28.77
C LEU A 430 11.84 -24.43 28.04
N THR A 431 10.73 -24.87 27.46
CA THR A 431 10.62 -26.14 26.71
C THR A 431 10.48 -25.94 25.21
N GLY A 432 10.53 -24.68 24.73
CA GLY A 432 10.37 -24.35 23.33
C GLY A 432 11.56 -24.80 22.50
N GLU A 433 11.32 -25.16 21.25
CA GLU A 433 12.35 -25.49 20.27
C GLU A 433 12.32 -24.46 19.13
N ALA A 434 13.49 -24.08 18.62
CA ALA A 434 13.60 -23.29 17.41
C ALA A 434 14.60 -23.92 16.45
N ASP A 435 14.22 -23.97 15.17
CA ASP A 435 15.10 -24.36 14.08
C ASP A 435 15.48 -23.10 13.29
N HIS A 436 16.68 -22.60 13.55
CA HIS A 436 17.26 -21.44 12.86
C HIS A 436 18.04 -21.82 11.60
N GLY A 437 17.96 -23.09 11.15
CA GLY A 437 18.61 -23.52 9.92
C GLY A 437 18.05 -22.78 8.71
N LEU A 438 18.93 -22.31 7.83
CA LEU A 438 18.54 -21.63 6.59
C LEU A 438 17.70 -22.56 5.69
N GLY A 439 16.57 -22.06 5.20
CA GLY A 439 15.73 -22.80 4.24
C GLY A 439 14.45 -22.06 3.89
N MET A 440 13.86 -22.44 2.76
CA MET A 440 12.62 -21.84 2.23
C MET A 440 11.47 -21.93 3.25
N GLY A 441 10.75 -20.83 3.45
CA GLY A 441 9.63 -20.70 4.38
C GLY A 441 10.01 -20.71 5.87
N ARG A 442 11.30 -20.75 6.21
CA ARG A 442 11.78 -20.73 7.59
C ARG A 442 12.01 -19.30 8.07
N GLY A 443 12.00 -19.11 9.40
CA GLY A 443 12.29 -17.83 10.03
C GLY A 443 13.69 -17.32 9.67
N ALA A 444 13.83 -16.01 9.49
CA ALA A 444 15.10 -15.38 9.14
C ALA A 444 15.88 -14.97 10.40
N ASP A 445 16.50 -15.97 11.04
CA ASP A 445 17.27 -15.81 12.29
C ASP A 445 18.69 -16.37 12.15
N PHE A 446 19.64 -15.52 11.78
CA PHE A 446 21.01 -15.95 11.52
C PHE A 446 22.02 -14.82 11.74
N THR A 447 23.31 -15.15 11.70
CA THR A 447 24.41 -14.19 11.83
C THR A 447 25.30 -14.24 10.61
N LEU A 448 25.87 -13.09 10.24
CA LEU A 448 26.92 -13.00 9.23
C LEU A 448 28.26 -12.80 9.93
N GLN A 449 29.15 -13.77 9.76
CA GLN A 449 30.42 -13.87 10.48
C GLN A 449 31.59 -13.69 9.53
N ASP A 450 32.65 -13.01 10.00
CA ASP A 450 33.90 -12.94 9.25
C ASP A 450 34.67 -14.27 9.29
N ALA A 451 35.80 -14.34 8.58
CA ALA A 451 36.64 -15.54 8.53
C ALA A 451 37.23 -15.96 9.90
N ARG A 452 37.16 -15.11 10.93
CA ARG A 452 37.60 -15.41 12.30
C ARG A 452 36.44 -15.87 13.19
N GLY A 453 35.22 -15.93 12.66
CA GLY A 453 34.00 -16.22 13.41
C GLY A 453 33.45 -15.03 14.19
N THR A 454 33.90 -13.81 13.90
CA THR A 454 33.39 -12.59 14.55
C THR A 454 32.09 -12.18 13.87
N VAL A 455 31.02 -12.02 14.65
CA VAL A 455 29.72 -11.57 14.12
C VAL A 455 29.80 -10.10 13.70
N ARG A 456 29.55 -9.83 12.41
CA ARG A 456 29.45 -8.47 11.87
C ARG A 456 28.02 -7.96 11.89
N TYR A 457 27.09 -8.82 11.46
CA TYR A 457 25.66 -8.56 11.40
C TYR A 457 24.89 -9.70 12.07
N ALA A 458 23.81 -9.37 12.76
CA ALA A 458 22.79 -10.33 13.16
C ALA A 458 21.50 -10.01 12.39
N VAL A 459 20.82 -11.04 11.89
CA VAL A 459 19.49 -10.95 11.32
C VAL A 459 18.56 -11.65 12.28
N VAL A 460 17.62 -10.90 12.84
CA VAL A 460 16.65 -11.38 13.83
C VAL A 460 15.27 -11.06 13.31
N ASN A 461 14.46 -12.09 13.11
CA ASN A 461 13.16 -11.98 12.47
C ASN A 461 13.22 -11.15 11.17
N GLY A 462 14.27 -11.37 10.37
CA GLY A 462 14.44 -10.70 9.08
C GLY A 462 14.88 -9.23 9.15
N PHE A 463 15.17 -8.70 10.34
CA PHE A 463 15.70 -7.35 10.54
C PHE A 463 17.21 -7.39 10.76
N VAL A 464 17.94 -6.50 10.07
CA VAL A 464 19.40 -6.42 10.17
C VAL A 464 19.81 -5.57 11.37
N HIS A 465 20.71 -6.13 12.17
CA HIS A 465 21.41 -5.46 13.26
C HIS A 465 22.91 -5.37 12.93
N ASP A 466 23.38 -4.17 12.59
CA ASP A 466 24.81 -3.87 12.43
C ASP A 466 25.47 -3.72 13.81
N LEU A 467 26.35 -4.66 14.16
CA LEU A 467 26.99 -4.68 15.48
C LEU A 467 28.17 -3.72 15.64
N ALA A 468 28.65 -3.10 14.56
CA ALA A 468 29.63 -2.02 14.62
C ALA A 468 28.98 -0.63 14.64
N ALA A 469 27.69 -0.51 14.33
CA ALA A 469 26.97 0.76 14.39
C ALA A 469 26.75 1.21 15.84
N GLU A 470 26.90 2.52 16.11
CA GLU A 470 26.71 3.08 17.45
C GLU A 470 25.23 3.10 17.90
N LYS A 471 24.28 3.15 16.95
CA LYS A 471 22.85 3.20 17.26
C LYS A 471 22.18 1.85 16.96
N PRO A 472 21.40 1.29 17.91
CA PRO A 472 20.56 0.14 17.60
C PRO A 472 19.42 0.57 16.66
N SER A 473 19.17 -0.24 15.62
CA SER A 473 17.91 -0.23 14.88
C SER A 473 16.73 -0.47 15.85
N PRO A 474 15.50 -0.05 15.53
CA PRO A 474 14.33 -0.47 16.27
C PRO A 474 14.29 -2.01 16.40
N PHE A 475 13.76 -2.47 17.53
CA PHE A 475 13.81 -3.87 17.94
C PHE A 475 12.57 -4.63 17.47
N TYR A 476 12.77 -5.80 16.85
CA TYR A 476 11.71 -6.56 16.17
C TYR A 476 11.76 -8.07 16.43
N GLY A 477 12.14 -8.47 17.65
CA GLY A 477 12.10 -9.87 18.03
C GLY A 477 10.68 -10.46 18.02
N LEU A 478 10.61 -11.79 18.04
CA LEU A 478 9.38 -12.57 18.17
C LEU A 478 9.35 -13.36 19.47
N VAL A 479 8.15 -13.67 19.94
CA VAL A 479 7.91 -14.81 20.83
C VAL A 479 7.64 -16.03 19.93
N LEU A 480 8.53 -17.02 19.97
CA LEU A 480 8.54 -18.19 19.08
C LEU A 480 7.82 -19.41 19.66
#